data_AF-B8I079-F1
#
_entry.id   AF-B8I079-F1
#
_cell.length_a   1.000
_cell.length_b   1.000
_cell.length_c   1.000
_cell.angle_alpha   90.00
_cell.angle_beta   90.00
_cell.angle_gamma   90.00
#
_symmetry.space_group_name_H-M   'P 1'
#
loop_
_entity.id
_entity.type
_entity.pdbx_description
1 polymer ?
#
loop_
_entity_poly.entity_id
_entity_poly.type
_entity_poly.pdbx_seq_one_letter_code
_entity_poly.pdbx_strand_id
1 'polypeptide(L)' 'MFYNLLAEMARHRPRITKLNIAECLEISEKTARNYLNGTSKIPWSDALKIKNTYFSELEMEYLFETDENNN' A
#
# COMPACT_ATOMS: atom_id res chain seq x y z
N MET A 1 0.52 -9.26 -5.13
CA MET A 1 1.41 -8.35 -4.37
C MET A 1 1.41 -6.99 -5.05
N PHE A 2 1.54 -5.89 -4.29
CA PHE A 2 1.55 -4.52 -4.84
C PHE A 2 2.99 -4.01 -5.02
N TYR A 3 3.64 -4.36 -6.14
CA TYR A 3 5.06 -4.03 -6.38
C TYR A 3 5.30 -2.52 -6.44
N ASN A 4 4.42 -1.78 -7.12
CA ASN A 4 4.52 -0.33 -7.26
C ASN A 4 4.45 0.36 -5.89
N LEU A 5 3.43 0.04 -5.08
CA LEU A 5 3.34 0.56 -3.71
C LEU A 5 4.60 0.26 -2.87
N LEU A 6 5.12 -0.97 -2.93
CA LEU A 6 6.34 -1.34 -2.20
C LEU A 6 7.57 -0.55 -2.67
N ALA A 7 7.71 -0.31 -3.98
CA ALA A 7 8.78 0.49 -4.55
C ALA A 7 8.67 1.95 -4.10
N GLU A 8 7.47 2.53 -4.16
CA GLU A 8 7.22 3.90 -3.75
C GLU A 8 7.40 4.10 -2.24
N MET A 9 6.99 3.13 -1.40
CA MET A 9 7.31 3.13 0.02
C MET A 9 8.83 3.19 0.29
N ALA A 10 9.63 2.48 -0.50
CA ALA A 10 11.09 2.48 -0.38
C ALA A 10 11.74 3.76 -0.93
N ARG A 11 11.15 4.37 -1.96
CA ARG A 11 11.59 5.63 -2.59
C ARG A 11 11.20 6.86 -1.78
N HIS A 12 10.09 6.81 -1.04
CA HIS A 12 9.60 7.91 -0.21
C HIS A 12 10.67 8.39 0.80
N ARG A 13 10.62 9.68 1.13
CA ARG A 13 11.54 10.32 2.07
C ARG A 13 10.73 11.12 3.11
N PRO A 14 10.71 10.71 4.39
CA PRO A 14 11.38 9.54 4.99
C PRO A 14 10.82 8.20 4.46
N ARG A 15 11.61 7.12 4.51
CA ARG A 15 11.16 5.80 4.03
C ARG A 15 9.91 5.34 4.79
N ILE A 16 8.89 4.88 4.07
CA ILE A 16 7.67 4.36 4.67
C ILE A 16 7.86 2.87 4.98
N THR A 17 7.58 2.48 6.22
CA THR A 17 7.68 1.10 6.67
C THR A 17 6.32 0.43 6.75
N LYS A 18 6.31 -0.91 6.87
CA LYS A 18 5.06 -1.68 7.10
C LYS A 18 4.38 -1.27 8.41
N LEU A 19 5.17 -0.87 9.41
CA LEU A 19 4.65 -0.34 10.67
C LEU A 19 3.92 0.99 10.46
N ASN A 20 4.46 1.90 9.63
CA ASN A 20 3.77 3.16 9.34
C ASN A 20 2.44 2.94 8.61
N ILE A 21 2.37 1.97 7.69
CA ILE A 21 1.09 1.59 7.06
C ILE A 21 0.11 1.04 8.10
N ALA A 22 0.59 0.20 9.03
CA ALA A 22 -0.24 -0.35 10.10
C ALA A 22 -0.78 0.74 11.04
N GLU A 23 0.06 1.69 11.44
CA GLU A 23 -0.31 2.85 12.24
C GLU A 23 -1.30 3.76 11.51
N CYS A 24 -1.05 4.04 10.22
CA CYS A 24 -1.94 4.83 9.38
C CYS A 24 -3.35 4.21 9.28
N LEU A 25 -3.43 2.89 9.18
CA LEU A 25 -4.69 2.17 9.03
C LEU A 25 -5.32 1.73 10.36
N GLU A 26 -4.63 1.93 11.50
CA GLU A 26 -5.07 1.45 12.82
C GLU A 26 -5.29 -0.07 12.86
N ILE A 27 -4.44 -0.83 12.17
CA ILE A 27 -4.47 -2.29 12.08
C ILE A 27 -3.18 -2.91 12.61
N SER A 28 -3.17 -4.23 12.76
CA SER A 28 -1.94 -4.96 13.10
C SER A 28 -0.91 -4.90 11.95
N GLU A 29 0.39 -4.89 12.29
CA GLU A 29 1.46 -4.99 11.28
C GLU A 29 1.35 -6.26 10.43
N LYS A 30 0.80 -7.34 11.00
CA LYS A 30 0.50 -8.58 10.28
C LYS A 30 -0.54 -8.34 9.18
N THR A 31 -1.62 -7.61 9.48
CA THR A 31 -2.66 -7.28 8.50
C THR A 31 -2.09 -6.38 7.40
N ALA A 32 -1.34 -5.34 7.76
CA ALA A 32 -0.67 -4.47 6.78
C ALA A 32 0.26 -5.27 5.85
N ARG A 33 1.05 -6.20 6.41
CA ARG A 33 1.91 -7.09 5.64
C ARG A 33 1.11 -7.98 4.68
N ASN A 34 -0.01 -8.54 5.12
CA ASN A 34 -0.87 -9.37 4.28
C ASN A 34 -1.48 -8.57 3.12
N TYR A 35 -1.88 -7.32 3.36
CA TYR A 35 -2.33 -6.42 2.29
C TYR A 35 -1.22 -6.17 1.28
N LEU A 36 -0.07 -5.68 1.73
CA LEU A 36 1.06 -5.35 0.84
C LEU A 36 1.53 -6.54 0.00
N ASN A 37 1.56 -7.73 0.59
CA ASN A 37 1.92 -8.97 -0.09
C ASN A 37 0.82 -9.51 -1.02
N GLY A 38 -0.41 -8.98 -0.94
CA GLY A 38 -1.57 -9.48 -1.69
C GLY A 38 -2.14 -10.79 -1.13
N THR A 39 -1.82 -11.15 0.12
CA THR A 39 -2.37 -12.34 0.80
C THR A 39 -3.83 -12.14 1.20
N SER A 40 -4.24 -10.90 1.45
CA SER A 40 -5.64 -10.54 1.72
C SER A 40 -6.04 -9.29 0.94
N LYS A 41 -7.32 -9.19 0.58
CA LYS A 41 -7.86 -8.01 -0.09
C LYS A 41 -7.74 -6.79 0.82
N ILE A 42 -7.26 -5.69 0.25
CA ILE A 42 -7.27 -4.38 0.92
C ILE A 42 -8.65 -3.73 0.68
N PRO A 43 -9.34 -3.24 1.72
CA PRO A 43 -10.54 -2.43 1.56
C PRO A 43 -10.23 -1.16 0.76
N TRP A 44 -11.18 -0.71 -0.07
CA TRP A 44 -11.01 0.52 -0.85
C TRP A 44 -10.75 1.75 0.04
N SER A 45 -11.40 1.83 1.20
CA SER A 45 -11.16 2.87 2.20
C SER A 45 -9.71 2.93 2.67
N ASP A 46 -9.09 1.77 2.87
CA ASP A 46 -7.71 1.66 3.36
C ASP A 46 -6.72 2.00 2.26
N ALA A 47 -6.98 1.53 1.03
CA ALA A 47 -6.20 1.91 -0.14
C ALA A 47 -6.24 3.44 -0.37
N LEU A 48 -7.42 4.05 -0.26
CA LEU A 48 -7.60 5.50 -0.35
C LEU A 48 -6.87 6.25 0.77
N LYS A 49 -6.92 5.73 2.01
CA LYS A 49 -6.22 6.32 3.15
C LYS A 49 -4.70 6.29 2.95
N ILE A 50 -4.13 5.18 2.48
CA ILE A 50 -2.69 5.09 2.15
C ILE A 50 -2.33 6.11 1.08
N LYS A 51 -3.07 6.16 -0.03
CA LYS A 51 -2.84 7.13 -1.13
C LYS A 51 -2.84 8.55 -0.59
N ASN A 52 -3.90 8.97 0.07
CA ASN A 52 -4.05 10.35 0.52
C ASN A 52 -3.04 10.75 1.60
N THR A 53 -2.55 9.79 2.39
CA THR A 53 -1.58 10.06 3.47
C THR A 53 -0.15 10.14 2.96
N TYR A 54 0.23 9.29 2.00
CA TYR A 54 1.64 9.08 1.63
C TYR A 54 1.96 9.34 0.15
N PHE A 55 0.97 9.26 -0.72
CA PHE A 55 1.16 9.22 -2.17
C PHE A 55 0.05 10.01 -2.90
N SER A 56 -0.26 11.22 -2.43
CA SER A 56 -1.40 12.01 -2.93
C SER A 56 -1.31 12.30 -4.44
N GLU A 57 -0.08 12.39 -4.95
CA GLU A 57 0.29 12.67 -6.34
C GLU A 57 0.29 11.45 -7.27
N LEU A 58 0.14 10.23 -6.73
CA LEU A 58 0.18 9.00 -7.52
C LEU A 58 -1.21 8.39 -7.69
N GLU A 59 -1.46 7.77 -8.82
CA GLU A 59 -2.77 7.18 -9.11
C GLU A 59 -3.03 5.89 -8.33
N MET A 60 -4.31 5.64 -8.01
CA MET A 60 -4.71 4.46 -7.24
C MET A 60 -4.42 3.17 -8.03
N GLU A 61 -4.70 3.19 -9.32
CA GLU A 61 -4.46 2.09 -10.25
C GLU A 61 -2.97 1.75 -10.33
N TYR A 62 -2.10 2.77 -10.35
CA TYR A 62 -0.66 2.58 -10.35
C TYR A 62 -0.18 1.95 -9.04
N LEU A 63 -0.56 2.53 -7.90
CA LEU A 63 -0.08 2.07 -6.59
C LEU A 63 -0.48 0.62 -6.30
N PHE A 64 -1.73 0.28 -6.60
CA PHE A 64 -2.33 -1.01 -6.25
C PHE A 64 -2.42 -1.98 -7.44
N GLU A 65 -1.63 -1.75 -8.49
CA GLU A 65 -1.49 -2.70 -9.59
C GLU A 65 -0.96 -4.06 -9.09
N THR A 66 -1.54 -5.13 -9.62
CA THR A 66 -1.11 -6.51 -9.39
C THR A 66 -0.81 -7.19 -10.72
N ASP A 67 0.12 -8.16 -10.72
CA ASP A 67 0.48 -8.90 -11.94
C ASP A 67 -0.72 -9.62 -12.59
N GLU A 68 -1.78 -9.92 -11.83
CA GLU A 68 -3.01 -10.52 -12.37
C GLU A 68 -3.78 -9.58 -13.34
N ASN A 69 -3.55 -8.27 -13.29
CA ASN A 69 -4.18 -7.29 -14.19
C ASN A 69 -3.46 -7.10 -15.54
N ASN A 70 -2.33 -7.78 -15.77
CA ASN A 70 -1.53 -7.63 -17.00
C ASN A 70 -1.71 -8.79 -18.01
N ASN A 71 -2.89 -9.43 -18.05
CA ASN A 71 -3.19 -10.56 -18.94
C ASN A 71 -4.27 -10.23 -19.98
#